data_AF-A0A8T5GL52-F1
#
_entry.id   AF-A0A8T5GL52-F1
#
_cell.length_a   1.000
_cell.length_b   1.000
_cell.length_c   1.000
_cell.angle_alpha   90.00
_cell.angle_beta   90.00
_cell.angle_gamma   90.00
#
_symmetry.space_group_name_H-M   'P 1'
#
loop_
_entity.id
_entity.type
_entity.pdbx_description
1 polymer ?
#
loop_
_entity_poly.entity_id
_entity_poly.type
_entity_poly.pdbx_seq_one_letter_code
_entity_poly.pdbx_strand_id
1 'polypeptide(L)'
;MINSFSQYLVEEERVVYFTFGRMNPPTTGHGKLLDVLSKKAGRNPYRIYLSQTADKKKNPLSYSDKVKHTRKMFSKHGRSIMINKTVKTAIDAMTALYNEGFRKVVFVVGSDRVREFDVLLNKYNGKKSRHGFYNFKSIDIISAGARDPDAEGVEGMSASKQRDNASKNDFTSFAQGLPRGMSNNDSRRLFNDVRTGLGLKEQSDFKRHIQLDSVSETREKFVSGNLFELGESVIVKKTDEVGTITVLGSNYVIVETADRKTRQWLDAVEKIEEEYSPQKHEEGTPAAAAYAKKMTPGEQTEEGKGLWHNIHKKRKEGRPMRKPGSKGAPTKQDFKDASEATDYMSQAKDIISKDKADIAKDKQADKIKHDRILDRARRSRMLKKNRGINT
;
A
#
# COMPACT_ATOMS: atom_id res chain seq x y z
N MET A 1 -49.96 28.28 -6.73
CA MET A 1 -50.31 29.69 -6.47
C MET A 1 -49.59 30.05 -5.17
N ILE A 2 -48.72 31.07 -5.17
CA ILE A 2 -47.97 31.48 -3.98
C ILE A 2 -48.91 32.37 -3.16
N ASN A 3 -49.22 31.99 -1.92
CA ASN A 3 -50.28 32.61 -1.13
C ASN A 3 -49.81 33.82 -0.31
N SER A 4 -48.50 34.10 -0.22
CA SER A 4 -47.97 35.32 0.40
C SER A 4 -46.50 35.59 0.03
N PHE A 5 -46.08 36.86 0.11
CA PHE A 5 -44.69 37.29 -0.13
C PHE A 5 -43.70 36.70 0.89
N SER A 6 -44.12 36.48 2.14
CA SER A 6 -43.30 35.81 3.16
C SER A 6 -42.99 34.36 2.78
N GLN A 7 -43.96 33.65 2.18
CA GLN A 7 -43.75 32.29 1.70
C GLN A 7 -42.81 32.26 0.49
N TYR A 8 -42.88 33.27 -0.38
CA TYR A 8 -41.94 33.45 -1.49
C TYR A 8 -40.50 33.64 -0.99
N LEU A 9 -40.27 34.53 -0.02
CA LEU A 9 -38.95 34.75 0.57
C LEU A 9 -38.40 33.47 1.22
N VAL A 10 -39.22 32.73 1.95
CA VAL A 10 -38.83 31.45 2.54
C VAL A 10 -38.46 30.42 1.46
N GLU A 11 -39.22 30.32 0.36
CA GLU A 11 -38.91 29.43 -0.75
C GLU A 11 -37.58 29.78 -1.45
N GLU A 12 -37.27 31.07 -1.61
CA GLU A 12 -36.00 31.52 -2.17
C GLU A 12 -34.78 31.21 -1.27
N GLU A 13 -35.01 31.07 0.03
CA GLU A 13 -33.99 30.78 1.02
C GLU A 13 -33.80 29.29 1.31
N ARG A 14 -34.63 28.39 0.77
CA ARG A 14 -34.50 26.94 1.04
C ARG A 14 -33.18 26.40 0.50
N VAL A 15 -32.24 26.20 1.42
CA VAL A 15 -30.94 25.55 1.20
C VAL A 15 -31.02 24.06 1.52
N VAL A 16 -30.43 23.23 0.67
CA VAL A 16 -30.21 21.81 0.95
C VAL A 16 -28.76 21.43 0.78
N TYR A 17 -28.26 20.63 1.70
CA TYR A 17 -26.93 20.06 1.61
C TYR A 17 -27.05 18.63 1.11
N PHE A 18 -26.18 18.19 0.22
CA PHE A 18 -26.23 16.79 -0.20
C PHE A 18 -24.86 16.22 -0.49
N THR A 19 -24.82 14.89 -0.51
CA THR A 19 -23.67 14.14 -1.03
C THR A 19 -24.14 12.94 -1.85
N PHE A 20 -23.24 12.43 -2.68
CA PHE A 20 -23.48 11.29 -3.55
C PHE A 20 -22.31 10.30 -3.45
N GLY A 21 -22.61 9.04 -3.11
CA GLY A 21 -21.59 8.02 -2.85
C GLY A 21 -21.87 6.67 -3.51
N ARG A 22 -20.82 5.89 -3.80
CA ARG A 22 -20.97 4.51 -4.33
C ARG A 22 -21.26 3.49 -3.24
N MET A 23 -20.67 3.64 -2.05
CA MET A 23 -20.83 2.75 -0.88
C MET A 23 -20.68 1.25 -1.20
N ASN A 24 -19.57 0.86 -1.84
CA ASN A 24 -19.34 -0.49 -2.38
C ASN A 24 -18.01 -1.13 -1.91
N PRO A 25 -17.88 -1.54 -0.63
CA PRO A 25 -18.82 -1.35 0.48
C PRO A 25 -18.66 0.03 1.18
N PRO A 26 -19.61 0.42 2.06
CA PRO A 26 -19.41 1.57 2.95
C PRO A 26 -18.24 1.31 3.92
N THR A 27 -17.51 2.37 4.30
CA THR A 27 -16.31 2.31 5.16
C THR A 27 -16.29 3.47 6.15
N THR A 28 -15.48 3.38 7.21
CA THR A 28 -15.28 4.47 8.21
C THR A 28 -15.06 5.85 7.59
N GLY A 29 -14.24 5.95 6.54
CA GLY A 29 -13.99 7.23 5.89
C GLY A 29 -15.19 7.80 5.12
N HIS A 30 -16.17 6.97 4.72
CA HIS A 30 -17.46 7.51 4.23
C HIS A 30 -18.22 8.18 5.38
N GLY A 31 -18.19 7.59 6.58
CA GLY A 31 -18.78 8.17 7.79
C GLY A 31 -18.22 9.56 8.11
N LYS A 32 -16.89 9.73 8.03
CA LYS A 32 -16.25 11.05 8.20
C LYS A 32 -16.84 12.12 7.27
N LEU A 33 -17.06 11.78 5.99
CA LEU A 33 -17.69 12.69 5.03
C LEU A 33 -19.13 13.02 5.43
N LEU A 34 -19.91 12.03 5.87
CA LEU A 34 -21.29 12.23 6.31
C LEU A 34 -21.37 13.12 7.57
N ASP A 35 -20.42 12.97 8.49
CA ASP A 35 -20.34 13.84 9.66
C ASP A 35 -20.03 15.28 9.25
N VAL A 36 -19.08 15.50 8.34
CA VAL A 36 -18.77 16.84 7.80
C VAL A 36 -19.98 17.43 7.08
N LEU A 37 -20.69 16.64 6.25
CA LEU A 37 -21.93 17.05 5.60
C LEU A 37 -22.96 17.53 6.64
N SER A 38 -23.19 16.74 7.69
CA SER A 38 -24.16 17.10 8.73
C SER A 38 -23.76 18.36 9.50
N LYS A 39 -22.46 18.53 9.78
CA LYS A 39 -21.92 19.69 10.47
C LYS A 39 -22.06 20.96 9.62
N LYS A 40 -21.77 20.86 8.31
CA LYS A 40 -21.91 21.98 7.37
C LYS A 40 -23.37 22.35 7.12
N ALA A 41 -24.27 21.36 7.13
CA ALA A 41 -25.70 21.61 7.00
C ALA A 41 -26.27 22.37 8.20
N GLY A 42 -25.78 22.11 9.42
CA GLY A 42 -26.26 22.76 10.63
C GLY A 42 -27.75 22.46 10.86
N ARG A 43 -28.60 23.49 10.79
CA ARG A 43 -30.06 23.34 10.92
C ARG A 43 -30.76 23.08 9.57
N ASN A 44 -30.04 23.22 8.46
CA ASN A 44 -30.60 23.00 7.13
C ASN A 44 -30.76 21.49 6.86
N PRO A 45 -31.75 21.10 6.03
CA PRO A 45 -31.91 19.71 5.65
C PRO A 45 -30.70 19.24 4.83
N TYR A 46 -30.34 17.96 5.01
CA TYR A 46 -29.35 17.31 4.17
C TYR A 46 -29.79 15.93 3.67
N ARG A 47 -29.35 15.59 2.46
CA ARG A 47 -29.69 14.34 1.76
C ARG A 47 -28.43 13.57 1.37
N ILE A 48 -28.50 12.25 1.48
CA ILE A 48 -27.43 11.34 1.06
C ILE A 48 -28.01 10.42 -0.01
N TYR A 49 -27.47 10.51 -1.22
CA TYR A 49 -27.85 9.66 -2.34
C TYR A 49 -26.77 8.63 -2.64
N LEU A 50 -27.19 7.42 -2.98
CA LEU A 50 -26.28 6.32 -3.30
C LEU A 50 -26.39 5.95 -4.77
N SER A 51 -25.25 5.62 -5.38
CA SER A 51 -25.21 5.13 -6.76
C SER A 51 -25.91 3.78 -6.88
N GLN A 52 -26.69 3.63 -7.94
CA GLN A 52 -27.42 2.41 -8.26
C GLN A 52 -26.62 1.41 -9.11
N THR A 53 -25.42 1.78 -9.56
CA THR A 53 -24.57 0.89 -10.39
C THR A 53 -24.18 -0.36 -9.60
N ALA A 54 -24.35 -1.54 -10.18
CA ALA A 54 -23.95 -2.82 -9.61
C ALA A 54 -23.23 -3.67 -10.67
N ASP A 55 -22.08 -4.23 -10.30
CA ASP A 55 -21.26 -5.09 -11.13
C ASP A 55 -20.33 -5.96 -10.25
N LYS A 56 -19.95 -7.13 -10.75
CA LYS A 56 -19.21 -8.14 -9.97
C LYS A 56 -17.79 -7.74 -9.55
N LYS A 57 -17.25 -6.60 -9.99
CA LYS A 57 -15.84 -6.23 -9.75
C LYS A 57 -15.71 -4.96 -8.91
N LYS A 58 -16.31 -3.88 -9.36
CA LYS A 58 -16.22 -2.54 -8.75
C LYS A 58 -17.40 -2.26 -7.83
N ASN A 59 -18.58 -2.83 -8.11
CA ASN A 59 -19.81 -2.51 -7.41
C ASN A 59 -20.59 -3.77 -6.98
N PRO A 60 -20.01 -4.63 -6.12
CA PRO A 60 -20.57 -5.96 -5.82
C PRO A 60 -21.92 -5.93 -5.09
N LEU A 61 -22.27 -4.84 -4.39
CA LEU A 61 -23.52 -4.76 -3.65
C LEU A 61 -24.66 -4.23 -4.53
N SER A 62 -25.85 -4.80 -4.35
CA SER A 62 -27.08 -4.27 -4.94
C SER A 62 -27.46 -2.92 -4.31
N TYR A 63 -28.29 -2.11 -4.99
CA TYR A 63 -28.72 -0.81 -4.44
C TYR A 63 -29.43 -0.94 -3.08
N SER A 64 -30.26 -1.96 -2.90
CA SER A 64 -30.93 -2.23 -1.62
C SER A 64 -29.93 -2.57 -0.51
N ASP A 65 -28.93 -3.40 -0.81
CA ASP A 65 -27.93 -3.79 0.19
C ASP A 65 -27.05 -2.60 0.58
N LYS A 66 -26.67 -1.76 -0.38
CA LYS A 66 -25.94 -0.52 -0.10
C LYS A 66 -26.72 0.36 0.86
N VAL A 67 -28.00 0.62 0.59
CA VAL A 67 -28.84 1.45 1.47
C VAL A 67 -28.94 0.83 2.86
N LYS A 68 -29.22 -0.48 2.93
CA LYS A 68 -29.36 -1.22 4.18
C LYS A 68 -28.09 -1.14 5.03
N HIS A 69 -26.94 -1.47 4.44
CA HIS A 69 -25.65 -1.46 5.13
C HIS A 69 -25.23 -0.04 5.51
N THR A 70 -25.43 0.93 4.64
CA THR A 70 -25.08 2.34 4.92
C THR A 70 -25.94 2.91 6.06
N ARG A 71 -27.25 2.61 6.11
CA ARG A 71 -28.13 3.02 7.21
C ARG A 71 -27.79 2.35 8.54
N LYS A 72 -27.40 1.07 8.52
CA LYS A 72 -26.94 0.36 9.72
C LYS A 72 -25.61 0.91 10.22
N MET A 73 -24.66 1.09 9.31
CA MET A 73 -23.31 1.57 9.61
C MET A 73 -23.31 3.02 10.11
N PHE A 74 -24.19 3.86 9.55
CA PHE A 74 -24.30 5.29 9.88
C PHE A 74 -25.71 5.63 10.37
N SER A 75 -26.14 4.98 11.46
CA SER A 75 -27.49 5.13 12.04
C SER A 75 -27.88 6.59 12.30
N LYS A 76 -26.92 7.42 12.78
CA LYS A 76 -27.07 8.88 12.96
C LYS A 76 -27.54 9.60 11.70
N HIS A 77 -27.10 9.15 10.52
CA HIS A 77 -27.45 9.74 9.23
C HIS A 77 -28.53 8.94 8.49
N GLY A 78 -29.05 7.86 9.09
CA GLY A 78 -29.93 6.89 8.44
C GLY A 78 -31.19 7.51 7.82
N ARG A 79 -31.76 8.53 8.46
CA ARG A 79 -32.94 9.27 7.99
C ARG A 79 -32.66 10.15 6.77
N SER A 80 -31.42 10.61 6.62
CA SER A 80 -30.99 11.43 5.49
C SER A 80 -30.57 10.61 4.27
N ILE A 81 -30.42 9.29 4.42
CA ILE A 81 -30.13 8.37 3.30
C ILE A 81 -31.40 8.13 2.51
N MET A 82 -31.46 8.70 1.30
CA MET A 82 -32.64 8.70 0.46
C MET A 82 -32.71 7.43 -0.40
N ILE A 83 -33.88 6.79 -0.38
CA ILE A 83 -34.21 5.73 -1.33
C ILE A 83 -34.95 6.39 -2.49
N ASN A 84 -34.29 6.47 -3.64
CA ASN A 84 -34.92 6.96 -4.84
C ASN A 84 -34.34 6.25 -6.08
N LYS A 85 -35.16 5.41 -6.72
CA LYS A 85 -34.78 4.62 -7.90
C LYS A 85 -34.59 5.48 -9.16
N THR A 86 -35.07 6.71 -9.20
CA THR A 86 -34.85 7.61 -10.34
C THR A 86 -33.48 8.30 -10.29
N VAL A 87 -32.93 8.51 -9.09
CA VAL A 87 -31.66 9.19 -8.87
C VAL A 87 -30.48 8.23 -9.05
N LYS A 88 -29.90 8.18 -10.25
CA LYS A 88 -28.80 7.28 -10.59
C LYS A 88 -27.43 7.95 -10.48
N THR A 89 -27.38 9.27 -10.71
CA THR A 89 -26.17 10.09 -10.71
C THR A 89 -26.31 11.31 -9.81
N ALA A 90 -25.21 12.02 -9.55
CA ALA A 90 -25.23 13.27 -8.79
C ALA A 90 -26.07 14.35 -9.49
N ILE A 91 -26.14 14.36 -10.83
CA ILE A 91 -26.95 15.34 -11.57
C ILE A 91 -28.44 15.00 -11.45
N ASP A 92 -28.81 13.72 -11.46
CA ASP A 92 -30.22 13.33 -11.22
C ASP A 92 -30.67 13.76 -9.81
N ALA A 93 -29.74 13.76 -8.83
CA ALA A 93 -30.02 14.26 -7.49
C ALA A 93 -30.31 15.78 -7.50
N MET A 94 -29.59 16.55 -8.31
CA MET A 94 -29.85 18.00 -8.49
C MET A 94 -31.27 18.24 -9.03
N THR A 95 -31.69 17.49 -10.04
CA THR A 95 -33.06 17.55 -10.57
C THR A 95 -34.08 17.19 -9.49
N ALA A 96 -33.85 16.12 -8.72
CA ALA A 96 -34.76 15.71 -7.65
C ALA A 96 -34.89 16.79 -6.57
N LEU A 97 -33.77 17.36 -6.12
CA LEU A 97 -33.74 18.43 -5.12
C LEU A 97 -34.43 19.71 -5.63
N TYR A 98 -34.24 20.05 -6.90
CA TYR A 98 -34.92 21.20 -7.50
C TYR A 98 -36.44 20.98 -7.54
N ASN A 99 -36.89 19.77 -7.90
CA ASN A 99 -38.30 19.40 -7.90
C ASN A 99 -38.91 19.33 -6.49
N GLU A 100 -38.11 19.09 -5.44
CA GLU A 100 -38.50 19.21 -4.03
C GLU A 100 -38.69 20.67 -3.58
N GLY A 101 -38.36 21.64 -4.45
CA GLY A 101 -38.54 23.08 -4.22
C GLY A 101 -37.33 23.81 -3.65
N PHE A 102 -36.15 23.16 -3.57
CA PHE A 102 -34.94 23.83 -3.13
C PHE A 102 -34.40 24.80 -4.19
N ARG A 103 -33.96 25.98 -3.76
CA ARG A 103 -33.44 27.03 -4.65
C ARG A 103 -31.95 27.29 -4.48
N LYS A 104 -31.36 26.87 -3.36
CA LYS A 104 -29.92 26.88 -3.11
C LYS A 104 -29.46 25.47 -2.75
N VAL A 105 -28.31 25.05 -3.26
CA VAL A 105 -27.80 23.70 -3.02
C VAL A 105 -26.31 23.72 -2.73
N VAL A 106 -25.92 22.94 -1.73
CA VAL A 106 -24.53 22.76 -1.34
C VAL A 106 -24.15 21.30 -1.48
N PHE A 107 -23.20 21.01 -2.37
CA PHE A 107 -22.71 19.67 -2.62
C PHE A 107 -21.41 19.40 -1.87
N VAL A 108 -21.42 18.43 -0.97
CA VAL A 108 -20.24 18.06 -0.16
C VAL A 108 -19.57 16.82 -0.74
N VAL A 109 -18.32 16.96 -1.16
CA VAL A 109 -17.54 15.91 -1.84
C VAL A 109 -16.10 15.81 -1.33
N GLY A 110 -15.40 14.74 -1.70
CA GLY A 110 -13.95 14.64 -1.49
C GLY A 110 -13.19 15.76 -2.23
N SER A 111 -12.05 16.17 -1.69
CA SER A 111 -11.21 17.25 -2.26
C SER A 111 -10.78 16.99 -3.71
N ASP A 112 -10.63 15.72 -4.09
CA ASP A 112 -10.19 15.25 -5.39
C ASP A 112 -11.15 15.60 -6.54
N ARG A 113 -12.46 15.75 -6.26
CA ARG A 113 -13.50 15.93 -7.29
C ARG A 113 -14.23 17.27 -7.24
N VAL A 114 -13.79 18.21 -6.41
CA VAL A 114 -14.45 19.52 -6.24
C VAL A 114 -14.56 20.25 -7.57
N ARG A 115 -13.45 20.42 -8.30
CA ARG A 115 -13.44 21.13 -9.59
C ARG A 115 -14.27 20.43 -10.67
N GLU A 116 -14.19 19.09 -10.72
CA GLU A 116 -14.95 18.30 -11.69
C GLU A 116 -16.45 18.52 -11.52
N PHE A 117 -16.94 18.47 -10.29
CA PHE A 117 -18.35 18.66 -10.00
C PHE A 117 -18.80 20.11 -10.12
N ASP A 118 -17.95 21.07 -9.74
CA ASP A 118 -18.25 22.49 -9.92
C ASP A 118 -18.55 22.82 -11.38
N VAL A 119 -17.66 22.43 -12.29
CA VAL A 119 -17.85 22.61 -13.73
C VAL A 119 -19.09 21.85 -14.22
N LEU A 120 -19.26 20.59 -13.81
CA LEU A 120 -20.35 19.74 -14.28
C LEU A 120 -21.73 20.28 -13.88
N LEU A 121 -21.91 20.65 -12.62
CA LEU A 121 -23.19 21.09 -12.08
C LEU A 121 -23.55 22.50 -12.56
N ASN A 122 -22.58 23.41 -12.65
CA ASN A 122 -22.83 24.75 -13.18
C ASN A 122 -23.08 24.74 -14.69
N LYS A 123 -22.42 23.86 -15.46
CA LYS A 123 -22.62 23.75 -16.91
C LYS A 123 -24.06 23.44 -17.32
N TYR A 124 -24.78 22.65 -16.52
CA TYR A 124 -26.15 22.21 -16.77
C TYR A 124 -27.21 23.00 -15.97
N ASN A 125 -26.81 23.95 -15.12
CA ASN A 125 -27.76 24.82 -14.42
C ASN A 125 -28.54 25.67 -15.44
N GLY A 126 -29.88 25.62 -15.36
CA GLY A 126 -30.78 26.28 -16.30
C GLY A 126 -30.92 25.59 -17.66
N LYS A 127 -30.35 24.40 -17.86
CA LYS A 127 -30.43 23.65 -19.13
C LYS A 127 -31.22 22.35 -18.95
N LYS A 128 -32.18 22.11 -19.84
CA LYS A 128 -32.91 20.84 -19.88
C LYS A 128 -32.07 19.78 -20.62
N SER A 129 -31.87 18.63 -20.00
CA SER A 129 -31.10 17.52 -20.55
C SER A 129 -31.72 16.17 -20.16
N ARG A 130 -31.04 15.06 -20.49
CA ARG A 130 -31.52 13.69 -20.20
C ARG A 130 -31.75 13.43 -18.71
N HIS A 131 -31.00 14.12 -17.84
CA HIS A 131 -31.13 14.05 -16.37
C HIS A 131 -32.26 14.92 -15.82
N GLY A 132 -33.00 15.64 -16.68
CA GLY A 132 -34.06 16.56 -16.30
C GLY A 132 -33.62 18.03 -16.39
N PHE A 133 -34.28 18.87 -15.58
CA PHE A 133 -34.04 20.30 -15.52
C PHE A 133 -33.87 20.73 -14.07
N TYR A 134 -32.89 21.59 -13.81
CA TYR A 134 -32.76 22.31 -12.55
C TYR A 134 -32.25 23.71 -12.84
N ASN A 135 -32.62 24.67 -11.98
CA ASN A 135 -32.13 26.03 -12.05
C ASN A 135 -31.98 26.61 -10.64
N PHE A 136 -30.87 26.31 -9.99
CA PHE A 136 -30.57 26.82 -8.66
C PHE A 136 -30.02 28.25 -8.73
N LYS A 137 -30.37 29.06 -7.73
CA LYS A 137 -29.82 30.41 -7.53
C LYS A 137 -28.35 30.37 -7.13
N SER A 138 -27.98 29.39 -6.30
CA SER A 138 -26.60 29.13 -5.87
C SER A 138 -26.32 27.64 -5.87
N ILE A 139 -25.15 27.27 -6.40
CA ILE A 139 -24.60 25.92 -6.38
C ILE A 139 -23.20 26.04 -5.77
N ASP A 140 -23.05 25.57 -4.53
CA ASP A 140 -21.78 25.62 -3.83
C ASP A 140 -21.20 24.21 -3.68
N ILE A 141 -19.94 24.00 -4.03
CA ILE A 141 -19.27 22.70 -3.89
C ILE A 141 -18.23 22.83 -2.78
N ILE A 142 -18.46 22.12 -1.66
CA ILE A 142 -17.61 22.18 -0.47
C ILE A 142 -16.82 20.88 -0.35
N SER A 143 -15.52 20.99 -0.10
CA SER A 143 -14.70 19.84 0.24
C SER A 143 -15.00 19.35 1.65
N ALA A 144 -15.12 18.03 1.81
CA ALA A 144 -15.16 17.36 3.10
C ALA A 144 -13.78 17.25 3.78
N GLY A 145 -12.72 17.76 3.13
CA GLY A 145 -11.32 17.61 3.53
C GLY A 145 -10.54 16.69 2.60
N ALA A 146 -9.22 16.81 2.63
CA ALA A 146 -8.33 15.84 1.98
C ALA A 146 -8.28 14.56 2.80
N ARG A 147 -8.41 13.42 2.13
CA ARG A 147 -7.91 12.16 2.69
C ARG A 147 -6.41 12.16 2.49
N ASP A 148 -5.66 11.82 3.53
CA ASP A 148 -4.29 11.40 3.38
C ASP A 148 -4.30 9.99 2.78
N PRO A 149 -3.89 9.81 1.50
CA PRO A 149 -3.89 8.51 0.85
C PRO A 149 -2.87 7.54 1.45
N ASP A 150 -1.87 8.06 2.18
CA ASP A 150 -0.78 7.32 2.80
C ASP A 150 -1.03 7.04 4.29
N ALA A 151 -2.13 7.54 4.87
CA ALA A 151 -2.46 7.28 6.26
C ALA A 151 -2.67 5.78 6.53
N GLU A 152 -1.80 5.22 7.36
CA GLU A 152 -1.87 3.83 7.80
C GLU A 152 -3.05 3.59 8.78
N GLY A 153 -3.53 2.35 8.86
CA GLY A 153 -4.62 1.96 9.77
C GLY A 153 -6.04 2.30 9.28
N VAL A 154 -6.93 2.65 10.22
CA VAL A 154 -8.39 2.82 10.00
C VAL A 154 -8.72 3.96 9.01
N GLU A 155 -7.81 4.93 8.88
CA GLU A 155 -7.99 6.09 8.00
C GLU A 155 -7.69 5.77 6.53
N GLY A 156 -6.75 4.85 6.28
CA GLY A 156 -6.41 4.32 4.95
C GLY A 156 -7.38 3.28 4.41
N MET A 157 -8.49 2.99 5.11
CA MET A 157 -9.48 1.99 4.70
C MET A 157 -10.39 2.50 3.59
N SER A 158 -10.14 2.01 2.38
CA SER A 158 -10.91 2.29 1.17
C SER A 158 -11.83 1.14 0.81
N ALA A 159 -12.88 1.43 0.03
CA ALA A 159 -13.79 0.41 -0.48
C ALA A 159 -13.05 -0.66 -1.31
N SER A 160 -11.97 -0.29 -2.02
CA SER A 160 -11.16 -1.23 -2.79
C SER A 160 -10.38 -2.19 -1.89
N LYS A 161 -9.74 -1.69 -0.82
CA LYS A 161 -9.08 -2.53 0.19
C LYS A 161 -10.08 -3.47 0.87
N GLN A 162 -11.29 -2.98 1.16
CA GLN A 162 -12.34 -3.81 1.76
C GLN A 162 -12.82 -4.95 0.85
N ARG A 163 -12.94 -4.72 -0.47
CA ARG A 163 -13.23 -5.80 -1.44
C ARG A 163 -12.10 -6.82 -1.53
N ASP A 164 -10.85 -6.37 -1.43
CA ASP A 164 -9.69 -7.26 -1.39
C ASP A 164 -9.66 -8.12 -0.12
N ASN A 165 -9.89 -7.53 1.06
CA ASN A 165 -10.02 -8.25 2.32
C ASN A 165 -11.15 -9.30 2.26
N ALA A 166 -12.31 -8.92 1.70
CA ALA A 166 -13.41 -9.84 1.45
C ALA A 166 -12.99 -10.98 0.51
N SER A 167 -12.20 -10.71 -0.53
CA SER A 167 -11.74 -11.72 -1.48
C SER A 167 -10.74 -12.70 -0.87
N LYS A 168 -9.82 -12.21 -0.04
CA LYS A 168 -8.79 -12.98 0.67
C LYS A 168 -9.29 -13.76 1.89
N ASN A 169 -10.58 -13.64 2.21
CA ASN A 169 -11.20 -14.20 3.41
C ASN A 169 -10.60 -13.64 4.72
N ASP A 170 -10.17 -12.37 4.71
CA ASP A 170 -9.61 -11.67 5.88
C ASP A 170 -10.67 -10.78 6.53
N PHE A 171 -11.48 -11.39 7.39
CA PHE A 171 -12.52 -10.67 8.14
C PHE A 171 -11.95 -9.72 9.18
N THR A 172 -10.76 -10.01 9.73
CA THR A 172 -10.17 -9.21 10.81
C THR A 172 -9.81 -7.82 10.29
N SER A 173 -9.07 -7.77 9.18
CA SER A 173 -8.73 -6.51 8.51
C SER A 173 -9.98 -5.84 7.92
N PHE A 174 -10.97 -6.62 7.48
CA PHE A 174 -12.25 -6.06 7.01
C PHE A 174 -12.96 -5.28 8.13
N ALA A 175 -13.12 -5.91 9.30
CA ALA A 175 -13.80 -5.34 10.45
C ALA A 175 -13.15 -4.05 10.97
N GLN A 176 -11.82 -3.93 10.87
CA GLN A 176 -11.08 -2.72 11.27
C GLN A 176 -11.46 -1.47 10.47
N GLY A 177 -11.92 -1.61 9.22
CA GLY A 177 -12.39 -0.48 8.42
C GLY A 177 -13.89 -0.20 8.50
N LEU A 178 -14.58 -0.82 9.46
CA LEU A 178 -15.96 -0.54 9.82
C LEU A 178 -16.02 0.28 11.13
N PRO A 179 -17.07 1.10 11.34
CA PRO A 179 -17.23 1.81 12.61
C PRO A 179 -17.39 0.85 13.78
N ARG A 180 -16.81 1.21 14.94
CA ARG A 180 -16.88 0.41 16.18
C ARG A 180 -18.31 0.12 16.67
N GLY A 181 -19.27 0.97 16.30
CA GLY A 181 -20.69 0.78 16.64
C GLY A 181 -21.42 -0.29 15.81
N MET A 182 -20.78 -0.86 14.78
CA MET A 182 -21.36 -1.93 13.98
C MET A 182 -21.21 -3.28 14.70
N SER A 183 -22.32 -3.98 14.90
CA SER A 183 -22.30 -5.32 15.50
C SER A 183 -21.51 -6.31 14.63
N ASN A 184 -20.78 -7.22 15.26
CA ASN A 184 -20.04 -8.29 14.59
C ASN A 184 -20.93 -9.09 13.62
N ASN A 185 -22.20 -9.32 13.97
CA ASN A 185 -23.15 -10.02 13.08
C ASN A 185 -23.42 -9.23 11.80
N ASP A 186 -23.59 -7.91 11.90
CA ASP A 186 -23.80 -7.04 10.75
C ASP A 186 -22.51 -6.90 9.93
N SER A 187 -21.34 -6.85 10.58
CA SER A 187 -20.04 -6.85 9.91
C SER A 187 -19.84 -8.14 9.10
N ARG A 188 -20.15 -9.31 9.67
CA ARG A 188 -20.09 -10.60 8.97
C ARG A 188 -21.06 -10.66 7.80
N ARG A 189 -22.27 -10.13 7.99
CA ARG A 189 -23.25 -10.03 6.92
C ARG A 189 -22.76 -9.16 5.77
N LEU A 190 -22.25 -7.96 6.05
CA LEU A 190 -21.69 -7.07 5.03
C LEU A 190 -20.50 -7.74 4.31
N PHE A 191 -19.63 -8.44 5.05
CA PHE A 191 -18.51 -9.18 4.48
C PHE A 191 -18.99 -10.26 3.48
N ASN A 192 -19.96 -11.07 3.87
CA ASN A 192 -20.52 -12.12 3.02
C ASN A 192 -21.31 -11.54 1.85
N ASP A 193 -22.09 -10.47 2.03
CA ASP A 193 -22.80 -9.80 0.94
C ASP A 193 -21.80 -9.26 -0.11
N VAL A 194 -20.66 -8.72 0.31
CA VAL A 194 -19.57 -8.32 -0.61
C VAL A 194 -18.98 -9.53 -1.33
N ARG A 195 -18.71 -10.63 -0.62
CA ARG A 195 -18.18 -11.87 -1.22
C ARG A 195 -19.14 -12.44 -2.27
N THR A 196 -20.41 -12.57 -1.92
CA THR A 196 -21.48 -13.03 -2.81
C THR A 196 -21.59 -12.12 -4.04
N GLY A 197 -21.52 -10.79 -3.85
CA GLY A 197 -21.51 -9.82 -4.93
C GLY A 197 -20.28 -9.91 -5.86
N LEU A 198 -19.14 -10.39 -5.35
CA LEU A 198 -17.94 -10.69 -6.13
C LEU A 198 -17.99 -12.07 -6.80
N GLY A 199 -19.04 -12.86 -6.57
CA GLY A 199 -19.18 -14.24 -7.07
C GLY A 199 -18.41 -15.28 -6.25
N LEU A 200 -18.01 -14.93 -5.02
CA LEU A 200 -17.35 -15.84 -4.08
C LEU A 200 -18.38 -16.48 -3.16
N LYS A 201 -18.12 -17.71 -2.72
CA LYS A 201 -18.97 -18.38 -1.73
C LYS A 201 -18.87 -17.67 -0.37
N GLU A 202 -19.99 -17.65 0.35
CA GLU A 202 -20.04 -17.21 1.74
C GLU A 202 -19.06 -18.03 2.60
N GLN A 203 -18.50 -17.40 3.62
CA GLN A 203 -17.60 -18.04 4.56
C GLN A 203 -18.07 -17.77 5.99
N SER A 204 -18.08 -18.82 6.80
CA SER A 204 -18.28 -18.76 8.26
C SER A 204 -16.94 -18.81 9.00
N ASP A 205 -15.95 -19.47 8.40
CA ASP A 205 -14.61 -19.64 8.94
C ASP A 205 -13.66 -18.60 8.36
N PHE A 206 -13.27 -17.65 9.19
CA PHE A 206 -12.41 -16.55 8.79
C PHE A 206 -10.95 -16.84 9.19
N LYS A 207 -10.02 -16.58 8.27
CA LYS A 207 -8.59 -16.66 8.59
C LYS A 207 -8.27 -15.57 9.62
N ARG A 208 -7.95 -15.97 10.86
CA ARG A 208 -7.36 -15.07 11.87
C ARG A 208 -5.88 -14.90 11.55
N HIS A 209 -5.57 -14.24 10.44
CA HIS A 209 -4.18 -13.89 10.14
C HIS A 209 -3.86 -12.63 10.94
N ILE A 210 -3.30 -12.81 12.13
CA ILE A 210 -2.71 -11.72 12.90
C ILE A 210 -1.34 -11.48 12.27
N GLN A 211 -1.22 -10.52 11.36
CA GLN A 211 0.09 -9.99 10.98
C GLN A 211 0.56 -9.13 12.15
N LEU A 212 1.45 -9.68 12.97
CA LEU A 212 2.23 -8.88 13.90
C LEU A 212 3.35 -8.24 13.08
N ASP A 213 3.58 -6.95 13.27
CA ASP A 213 4.71 -6.26 12.65
C ASP A 213 6.03 -6.92 13.09
N SER A 214 7.01 -7.00 12.18
CA SER A 214 8.32 -7.56 12.53
C SER A 214 9.01 -6.66 13.54
N VAL A 215 9.30 -7.20 14.73
CA VAL A 215 9.83 -6.42 15.85
C VAL A 215 11.30 -6.03 15.62
N SER A 216 12.09 -6.91 15.03
CA SER A 216 13.49 -6.66 14.62
C SER A 216 13.95 -7.70 13.61
N GLU A 217 14.78 -7.31 12.65
CA GLU A 217 15.42 -8.25 11.71
C GLU A 217 16.22 -9.34 12.41
N THR A 218 16.88 -9.03 13.54
CA THR A 218 17.63 -10.02 14.33
C THR A 218 16.70 -11.08 14.90
N ARG A 219 15.54 -10.66 15.42
CA ARG A 219 14.52 -11.57 15.94
C ARG A 219 13.92 -12.45 14.86
N GLU A 220 13.60 -11.91 13.69
CA GLU A 220 13.06 -12.72 12.59
C GLU A 220 14.09 -13.73 12.05
N LYS A 221 15.37 -13.34 11.98
CA LYS A 221 16.47 -14.26 11.63
C LYS A 221 16.63 -15.38 12.68
N PHE A 222 16.44 -15.06 13.96
CA PHE A 222 16.51 -16.05 15.04
C PHE A 222 15.33 -17.02 15.01
N VAL A 223 14.10 -16.50 14.87
CA VAL A 223 12.88 -17.32 14.80
C VAL A 223 12.86 -18.21 13.56
N SER A 224 13.43 -17.74 12.44
CA SER A 224 13.60 -18.55 11.22
C SER A 224 14.71 -19.60 11.32
N GLY A 225 15.47 -19.63 12.43
CA GLY A 225 16.57 -20.57 12.65
C GLY A 225 17.85 -20.22 11.92
N ASN A 226 17.91 -19.05 11.26
CA ASN A 226 19.08 -18.61 10.49
C ASN A 226 20.10 -17.83 11.31
N LEU A 227 19.77 -17.44 12.56
CA LEU A 227 20.65 -16.61 13.38
C LEU A 227 21.56 -17.38 14.33
N PHE A 228 21.20 -18.53 14.90
CA PHE A 228 22.09 -19.28 15.81
C PHE A 228 21.71 -20.76 15.79
N GLU A 229 22.70 -21.65 15.78
CA GLU A 229 22.50 -23.09 15.90
C GLU A 229 22.94 -23.62 17.28
N LEU A 230 22.37 -24.75 17.71
CA LEU A 230 22.79 -25.42 18.94
C LEU A 230 24.23 -25.94 18.77
N GLY A 231 25.09 -25.64 19.74
CA GLY A 231 26.51 -26.02 19.70
C GLY A 231 27.43 -24.99 19.03
N GLU A 232 26.91 -23.85 18.57
CA GLU A 232 27.71 -22.79 17.95
C GLU A 232 28.47 -21.96 19.01
N SER A 233 29.71 -21.56 18.70
CA SER A 233 30.54 -20.73 19.60
C SER A 233 30.26 -19.25 19.37
N VAL A 234 30.02 -18.53 20.47
CA VAL A 234 29.62 -17.13 20.43
C VAL A 234 30.36 -16.32 21.49
N ILE A 235 30.54 -15.02 21.22
CA ILE A 235 31.16 -14.06 22.14
C ILE A 235 30.08 -13.27 22.86
N VAL A 236 30.18 -13.20 24.19
CA VAL A 236 29.30 -12.38 25.03
C VAL A 236 29.88 -10.97 25.13
N LYS A 237 29.26 -9.98 24.50
CA LYS A 237 29.78 -8.58 24.40
C LYS A 237 30.12 -7.91 25.74
N LYS A 238 29.46 -8.30 26.83
CA LYS A 238 29.65 -7.69 28.15
C LYS A 238 30.89 -8.20 28.87
N THR A 239 31.25 -9.45 28.65
CA THR A 239 32.33 -10.14 29.36
C THR A 239 33.49 -10.49 28.45
N ASP A 240 33.31 -10.35 27.13
CA ASP A 240 34.24 -10.78 26.08
C ASP A 240 34.63 -12.27 26.22
N GLU A 241 33.76 -13.04 26.87
CA GLU A 241 33.94 -14.47 27.11
C GLU A 241 33.38 -15.25 25.92
N VAL A 242 34.15 -16.21 25.43
CA VAL A 242 33.72 -17.20 24.45
C VAL A 242 32.94 -18.30 25.18
N GLY A 243 31.78 -18.67 24.64
CA GLY A 243 31.04 -19.83 25.13
C GLY A 243 30.20 -20.47 24.04
N THR A 244 29.66 -21.64 24.34
CA THR A 244 28.91 -22.45 23.38
C THR A 244 27.42 -22.36 23.67
N ILE A 245 26.61 -22.22 22.62
CA ILE A 245 25.15 -22.19 22.76
C ILE A 245 24.64 -23.58 23.11
N THR A 246 24.00 -23.71 24.27
CA THR A 246 23.42 -24.98 24.73
C THR A 246 21.92 -25.06 24.56
N VAL A 247 21.21 -23.92 24.66
CA VAL A 247 19.76 -23.85 24.56
C VAL A 247 19.34 -22.60 23.79
N LEU A 248 18.47 -22.80 22.80
CA LEU A 248 17.76 -21.74 22.09
C LEU A 248 16.42 -21.51 22.78
N GLY A 249 16.25 -20.33 23.39
CA GLY A 249 14.98 -19.89 23.99
C GLY A 249 14.06 -19.20 22.99
N SER A 250 13.02 -18.51 23.49
CA SER A 250 12.04 -17.78 22.66
C SER A 250 12.51 -16.41 22.17
N ASN A 251 13.52 -15.82 22.82
CA ASN A 251 14.17 -14.56 22.42
C ASN A 251 15.57 -14.40 23.04
N TYR A 252 16.20 -15.50 23.46
CA TYR A 252 17.46 -15.49 24.16
C TYR A 252 18.19 -16.81 23.91
N VAL A 253 19.49 -16.82 24.15
CA VAL A 253 20.34 -18.00 24.09
C VAL A 253 20.97 -18.26 25.45
N ILE A 254 21.15 -19.53 25.82
CA ILE A 254 21.93 -19.90 26.99
C ILE A 254 23.31 -20.29 26.50
N VAL A 255 24.31 -19.55 26.95
CA VAL A 255 25.72 -19.75 26.61
C VAL A 255 26.40 -20.42 27.80
N GLU A 256 27.06 -21.54 27.55
CA GLU A 256 27.93 -22.24 28.50
C GLU A 256 29.37 -21.77 28.26
N THR A 257 29.92 -21.08 29.26
CA THR A 257 31.33 -20.70 29.37
C THR A 257 32.00 -21.67 30.36
N ALA A 258 33.34 -21.76 30.37
CA ALA A 258 34.11 -22.70 31.18
C ALA A 258 33.64 -22.84 32.65
N ASP A 259 33.19 -21.75 33.26
CA ASP A 259 32.84 -21.73 34.69
C ASP A 259 31.33 -21.59 34.98
N ARG A 260 30.48 -21.28 33.98
CA ARG A 260 29.05 -20.95 34.22
C ARG A 260 28.17 -20.99 32.98
N LYS A 261 26.87 -21.22 33.21
CA LYS A 261 25.79 -21.02 32.23
C LYS A 261 25.12 -19.67 32.42
N THR A 262 25.11 -18.83 31.39
CA THR A 262 24.48 -17.51 31.46
C THR A 262 23.42 -17.33 30.38
N ARG A 263 22.33 -16.63 30.73
CA ARG A 263 21.27 -16.26 29.78
C ARG A 263 21.66 -14.94 29.10
N GLN A 264 21.76 -14.96 27.78
CA GLN A 264 22.09 -13.77 26.99
C GLN A 264 20.98 -13.45 25.98
N TRP A 265 20.65 -12.15 25.88
CA TRP A 265 19.74 -11.65 24.84
C TRP A 265 20.44 -11.64 23.48
N LEU A 266 19.68 -11.73 22.37
CA LEU A 266 20.23 -11.82 21.01
C LEU A 266 21.20 -10.67 20.67
N ASP A 267 20.93 -9.45 21.15
CA ASP A 267 21.76 -8.28 20.87
C ASP A 267 23.08 -8.25 21.67
N ALA A 268 23.17 -9.09 22.71
CA ALA A 268 24.32 -9.18 23.62
C ALA A 268 25.34 -10.26 23.20
N VAL A 269 25.10 -10.94 22.09
CA VAL A 269 25.88 -12.08 21.60
C VAL A 269 26.28 -11.84 20.16
N GLU A 270 27.55 -12.05 19.83
CA GLU A 270 28.06 -12.03 18.46
C GLU A 270 28.53 -13.42 18.06
N LYS A 271 28.21 -13.80 16.81
CA LYS A 271 28.80 -15.00 16.23
C LYS A 271 30.29 -14.79 16.08
N ILE A 272 31.05 -15.80 16.46
CA ILE A 272 32.41 -15.94 15.96
C ILE A 272 32.22 -16.37 14.50
N GLU A 273 32.42 -15.45 13.56
CA GLU A 273 32.60 -15.87 12.18
C GLU A 273 33.80 -16.81 12.19
N GLU A 274 33.59 -18.05 11.74
CA GLU A 274 34.65 -19.01 11.47
C GLU A 274 35.45 -18.49 10.27
N GLU A 275 36.17 -17.38 10.48
CA GLU A 275 37.15 -16.90 9.54
C GLU A 275 38.33 -17.86 9.62
N TYR A 276 38.40 -18.72 8.60
CA TYR A 276 39.57 -19.49 8.20
C TYR A 276 39.78 -20.85 8.89
N SER A 277 39.07 -21.87 8.40
CA SER A 277 39.59 -23.24 8.41
C SER A 277 40.23 -23.56 7.03
N PRO A 278 41.58 -23.49 6.90
CA PRO A 278 42.28 -23.79 5.65
C PRO A 278 42.34 -25.29 5.30
N GLN A 279 41.44 -26.11 5.84
CA GLN A 279 41.55 -27.58 5.75
C GLN A 279 40.51 -28.27 4.88
N LYS A 280 39.62 -27.52 4.19
CA LYS A 280 38.62 -28.17 3.31
C LYS A 280 39.01 -28.26 1.83
N HIS A 281 40.05 -27.57 1.38
CA HIS A 281 40.63 -27.79 0.05
C HIS A 281 42.14 -27.61 0.09
N GLU A 282 42.90 -28.66 -0.23
CA GLU A 282 44.34 -28.57 -0.49
C GLU A 282 44.58 -27.49 -1.56
N GLU A 283 45.37 -26.49 -1.21
CA GLU A 283 45.80 -25.44 -2.12
C GLU A 283 46.47 -26.06 -3.35
N GLY A 284 46.03 -25.64 -4.55
CA GLY A 284 46.56 -26.16 -5.83
C GLY A 284 45.70 -27.24 -6.50
N THR A 285 44.61 -27.69 -5.89
CA THR A 285 43.69 -28.64 -6.54
C THR A 285 42.71 -27.95 -7.51
N PRO A 286 42.28 -28.62 -8.60
CA PRO A 286 41.28 -28.08 -9.54
C PRO A 286 39.94 -27.72 -8.87
N ALA A 287 39.59 -28.40 -7.77
CA ALA A 287 38.38 -28.14 -7.00
C ALA A 287 38.46 -26.82 -6.21
N ALA A 288 39.62 -26.51 -5.61
CA ALA A 288 39.86 -25.24 -4.92
C ALA A 288 39.76 -24.06 -5.91
N ALA A 289 40.34 -24.21 -7.11
CA ALA A 289 40.26 -23.21 -8.16
C ALA A 289 38.81 -23.02 -8.67
N ALA A 290 38.03 -24.09 -8.80
CA ALA A 290 36.63 -24.00 -9.22
C ALA A 290 35.73 -23.32 -8.17
N TYR A 291 36.00 -23.56 -6.88
CA TYR A 291 35.28 -22.90 -5.79
C TYR A 291 35.63 -21.41 -5.70
N ALA A 292 36.92 -21.07 -5.78
CA ALA A 292 37.38 -19.68 -5.81
C ALA A 292 36.70 -18.90 -6.95
N LYS A 293 36.62 -19.49 -8.15
CA LYS A 293 35.93 -18.91 -9.31
C LYS A 293 34.41 -18.73 -9.15
N LYS A 294 33.77 -19.49 -8.27
CA LYS A 294 32.34 -19.38 -7.99
C LYS A 294 32.03 -18.25 -7.01
N MET A 295 32.97 -17.96 -6.12
CA MET A 295 32.83 -16.94 -5.07
C MET A 295 33.28 -15.55 -5.54
N THR A 296 34.03 -15.43 -6.65
CA THR A 296 34.44 -14.14 -7.24
C THR A 296 33.26 -13.40 -7.88
N PRO A 297 32.87 -12.22 -7.36
CA PRO A 297 31.80 -11.42 -7.94
C PRO A 297 32.14 -10.97 -9.37
N GLY A 298 31.32 -11.37 -10.34
CA GLY A 298 31.52 -11.06 -11.77
C GLY A 298 32.03 -12.23 -12.61
N GLU A 299 32.37 -13.36 -11.99
CA GLU A 299 32.82 -14.55 -12.71
C GLU A 299 31.63 -15.42 -13.16
N GLN A 300 31.52 -15.67 -14.47
CA GLN A 300 30.40 -16.40 -15.06
C GLN A 300 30.58 -17.91 -14.90
N THR A 301 29.84 -18.52 -13.98
CA THR A 301 29.68 -19.98 -13.90
C THR A 301 29.12 -20.54 -15.23
N GLU A 302 29.59 -21.71 -15.68
CA GLU A 302 29.20 -22.26 -16.99
C GLU A 302 27.69 -22.52 -17.12
N GLU A 303 27.00 -22.78 -16.01
CA GLU A 303 25.56 -23.07 -15.96
C GLU A 303 24.65 -21.86 -16.25
N GLY A 304 25.19 -20.63 -16.22
CA GLY A 304 24.45 -19.40 -16.49
C GLY A 304 24.59 -18.85 -17.91
N LYS A 305 25.34 -19.53 -18.79
CA LYS A 305 25.67 -18.99 -20.11
C LYS A 305 24.59 -19.40 -21.13
N GLY A 306 23.84 -18.41 -21.60
CA GLY A 306 22.63 -18.60 -22.43
C GLY A 306 22.84 -19.36 -23.75
N LEU A 307 21.74 -19.60 -24.47
CA LEU A 307 21.68 -20.44 -25.68
C LEU A 307 22.80 -20.16 -26.70
N TRP A 308 23.07 -18.90 -26.99
CA TRP A 308 24.12 -18.49 -27.92
C TRP A 308 25.53 -18.88 -27.47
N HIS A 309 25.83 -18.87 -26.17
CA HIS A 309 27.14 -19.29 -25.66
C HIS A 309 27.38 -20.78 -25.92
N ASN A 310 26.36 -21.61 -25.69
CA ASN A 310 26.44 -23.06 -25.92
C ASN A 310 26.63 -23.40 -27.41
N ILE A 311 26.02 -22.62 -28.31
CA ILE A 311 26.20 -22.77 -29.76
C ILE A 311 27.62 -22.40 -30.19
N HIS A 312 28.15 -21.25 -29.73
CA HIS A 312 29.52 -20.83 -30.04
C HIS A 312 30.57 -21.79 -29.50
N LYS A 313 30.37 -22.30 -28.27
CA LYS A 313 31.26 -23.30 -27.66
C LYS A 313 31.28 -24.59 -28.47
N LYS A 314 30.13 -25.13 -28.86
CA LYS A 314 30.06 -26.34 -29.72
C LYS A 314 30.69 -26.15 -31.08
N ARG A 315 30.53 -24.97 -31.70
CA ARG A 315 31.17 -24.64 -32.97
C ARG A 315 32.68 -24.55 -32.84
N LYS A 316 33.18 -23.99 -31.73
CA LYS A 316 34.62 -23.92 -31.42
C LYS A 316 35.22 -25.29 -31.10
N GLU A 317 34.44 -26.19 -30.47
CA GLU A 317 34.81 -27.58 -30.19
C GLU A 317 34.66 -28.52 -31.41
N GLY A 318 34.19 -28.04 -32.56
CA GLY A 318 34.03 -28.84 -33.79
C GLY A 318 32.93 -29.93 -33.70
N ARG A 319 32.07 -29.89 -32.69
CA ARG A 319 31.02 -30.90 -32.47
C ARG A 319 29.81 -30.61 -33.37
N PRO A 320 29.24 -31.61 -34.07
CA PRO A 320 28.09 -31.39 -34.93
C PRO A 320 26.87 -30.94 -34.13
N MET A 321 26.12 -29.98 -34.67
CA MET A 321 24.86 -29.53 -34.09
C MET A 321 23.78 -30.62 -34.28
N ARG A 322 22.85 -30.70 -33.32
CA ARG A 322 21.72 -31.63 -33.40
C ARG A 322 20.82 -31.22 -34.56
N LYS A 323 20.25 -32.20 -35.28
CA LYS A 323 19.31 -31.92 -36.37
C LYS A 323 18.08 -31.19 -35.82
N PRO A 324 17.57 -30.15 -36.51
CA PRO A 324 16.33 -29.47 -36.10
C PRO A 324 15.19 -30.47 -35.89
N GLY A 325 14.50 -30.38 -34.74
CA GLY A 325 13.38 -31.27 -34.38
C GLY A 325 13.75 -32.55 -33.63
N SER A 326 15.03 -32.86 -33.41
CA SER A 326 15.44 -33.98 -32.55
C SER A 326 15.28 -33.67 -31.05
N LYS A 327 15.07 -34.69 -30.20
CA LYS A 327 14.87 -34.54 -28.75
C LYS A 327 16.03 -33.74 -28.12
N GLY A 328 15.76 -32.52 -27.68
CA GLY A 328 16.75 -31.60 -27.09
C GLY A 328 17.58 -30.79 -28.11
N ALA A 329 17.08 -30.60 -29.33
CA ALA A 329 17.51 -29.51 -30.21
C ALA A 329 16.74 -28.22 -29.86
N PRO A 330 17.38 -27.04 -29.85
CA PRO A 330 16.70 -25.77 -29.60
C PRO A 330 15.56 -25.53 -30.60
N THR A 331 14.43 -25.06 -30.10
CA THR A 331 13.25 -24.72 -30.89
C THR A 331 13.37 -23.31 -31.49
N LYS A 332 12.54 -22.99 -32.49
CA LYS A 332 12.47 -21.63 -33.05
C LYS A 332 12.13 -20.56 -32.00
N GLN A 333 11.34 -20.92 -30.99
CA GLN A 333 10.99 -20.02 -29.89
C GLN A 333 12.21 -19.75 -29.00
N ASP A 334 13.00 -20.77 -28.67
CA ASP A 334 14.23 -20.61 -27.87
C ASP A 334 15.23 -19.64 -28.51
N PHE A 335 15.33 -19.62 -29.84
CA PHE A 335 16.17 -18.65 -30.56
C PHE A 335 15.64 -17.22 -30.45
N LYS A 336 14.32 -17.04 -30.50
CA LYS A 336 13.66 -15.73 -30.38
C LYS A 336 13.83 -15.17 -28.97
N ASP A 337 13.56 -16.00 -27.96
CA ASP A 337 13.70 -15.63 -26.55
C ASP A 337 15.16 -15.28 -26.22
N ALA A 338 16.13 -16.00 -26.80
CA ALA A 338 17.54 -15.71 -26.64
C ALA A 338 17.96 -14.38 -27.30
N SER A 339 17.38 -14.00 -28.44
CA SER A 339 17.65 -12.69 -29.08
C SER A 339 17.03 -11.53 -28.30
N GLU A 340 15.80 -11.69 -27.78
CA GLU A 340 15.16 -10.65 -26.97
C GLU A 340 15.92 -10.45 -25.65
N ALA A 341 16.37 -11.54 -25.01
CA ALA A 341 17.17 -11.47 -23.78
C ALA A 341 18.50 -10.72 -23.97
N THR A 342 19.15 -10.84 -25.15
CA THR A 342 20.37 -10.08 -25.44
C THR A 342 20.11 -8.57 -25.57
N ASP A 343 18.96 -8.19 -26.13
CA ASP A 343 18.57 -6.78 -26.28
C ASP A 343 18.18 -6.14 -24.95
N TYR A 344 17.49 -6.87 -24.07
CA TYR A 344 17.20 -6.38 -22.71
C TYR A 344 18.47 -6.21 -21.87
N MET A 345 19.42 -7.15 -21.99
CA MET A 345 20.69 -7.10 -21.26
C MET A 345 21.58 -5.93 -21.71
N SER A 346 21.57 -5.57 -23.00
CA SER A 346 22.30 -4.40 -23.49
C SER A 346 21.69 -3.11 -22.97
N GLN A 347 20.36 -2.97 -23.06
CA GLN A 347 19.63 -1.82 -22.50
C GLN A 347 19.85 -1.68 -20.99
N ALA A 348 19.80 -2.79 -20.23
CA ALA A 348 20.04 -2.78 -18.79
C ALA A 348 21.47 -2.36 -18.44
N LYS A 349 22.49 -2.80 -19.19
CA LYS A 349 23.88 -2.37 -18.99
C LYS A 349 24.05 -0.88 -19.22
N ASP A 350 23.41 -0.34 -20.27
CA ASP A 350 23.47 1.09 -20.56
C ASP A 350 22.83 1.92 -19.44
N ILE A 351 21.68 1.47 -18.91
CA ILE A 351 21.01 2.11 -17.76
C ILE A 351 21.92 2.07 -16.51
N ILE A 352 22.45 0.89 -16.15
CA ILE A 352 23.34 0.73 -14.99
C ILE A 352 24.59 1.61 -15.11
N SER A 353 25.12 1.78 -16.32
CA SER A 353 26.29 2.65 -16.55
C SER A 353 25.98 4.12 -16.29
N LYS A 354 24.79 4.58 -16.68
CA LYS A 354 24.30 5.95 -16.43
C LYS A 354 24.05 6.17 -14.95
N ASP A 355 23.35 5.24 -14.29
CA ASP A 355 23.05 5.33 -12.86
C ASP A 355 24.34 5.37 -12.03
N LYS A 356 25.35 4.56 -12.37
CA LYS A 356 26.66 4.61 -11.70
C LYS A 356 27.35 5.96 -11.86
N ALA A 357 27.26 6.58 -13.04
CA ALA A 357 27.84 7.90 -13.30
C ALA A 357 27.13 9.00 -12.49
N ASP A 358 25.80 8.92 -12.35
CA ASP A 358 25.03 9.90 -11.59
C ASP A 358 25.23 9.74 -10.08
N ILE A 359 25.28 8.50 -9.56
CA ILE A 359 25.64 8.22 -8.16
C ILE A 359 27.03 8.76 -7.82
N ALA A 360 27.99 8.66 -8.74
CA ALA A 360 29.34 9.19 -8.54
C ALA A 360 29.34 10.73 -8.41
N LYS A 361 28.54 11.42 -9.23
CA LYS A 361 28.37 12.89 -9.14
C LYS A 361 27.71 13.30 -7.83
N ASP A 362 26.66 12.59 -7.41
CA ASP A 362 25.96 12.88 -6.16
C ASP A 362 26.87 12.70 -4.94
N LYS A 363 27.65 11.61 -4.89
CA LYS A 363 28.67 11.40 -3.85
C LYS A 363 29.70 12.53 -3.80
N GLN A 364 30.11 13.06 -4.96
CA GLN A 364 31.05 14.18 -5.01
C GLN A 364 30.40 15.48 -4.52
N ALA A 365 29.14 15.75 -4.88
CA ALA A 365 28.38 16.90 -4.40
C ALA A 365 28.16 16.85 -2.88
N ASP A 366 27.83 15.68 -2.34
CA ASP A 366 27.64 15.49 -0.90
C ASP A 366 28.94 15.64 -0.12
N LYS A 367 30.08 15.17 -0.66
CA LYS A 367 31.40 15.42 -0.06
C LYS A 367 31.70 16.91 0.06
N ILE A 368 31.47 17.68 -1.01
CA ILE A 368 31.66 19.14 -1.01
C ILE A 368 30.73 19.83 0.00
N LYS A 369 29.47 19.38 0.08
CA LYS A 369 28.48 19.92 1.03
C LYS A 369 28.89 19.62 2.48
N HIS A 370 29.37 18.42 2.76
CA HIS A 370 29.86 18.00 4.07
C HIS A 370 31.06 18.84 4.50
N ASP A 371 32.06 19.03 3.62
CA ASP A 371 33.25 19.84 3.91
C ASP A 371 32.87 21.30 4.22
N ARG A 372 31.92 21.88 3.46
CA ARG A 372 31.40 23.24 3.71
C ARG A 372 30.72 23.37 5.07
N ILE A 373 30.01 22.33 5.52
CA ILE A 373 29.36 22.29 6.83
C ILE A 373 30.41 22.22 7.94
N LEU A 374 31.43 21.37 7.79
CA LEU A 374 32.54 21.27 8.75
C LEU A 374 33.30 22.58 8.89
N ASP A 375 33.56 23.28 7.79
CA ASP A 375 34.24 24.58 7.82
C ASP A 375 33.39 25.69 8.46
N ARG A 376 32.06 25.70 8.23
CA ARG A 376 31.15 26.58 8.98
C ARG A 376 31.18 26.28 10.47
N ALA A 377 31.19 25.01 10.86
CA ALA A 377 31.25 24.60 12.25
C ALA A 377 32.58 25.00 12.91
N ARG A 378 33.71 24.85 12.20
CA ARG A 378 35.04 25.30 12.66
C ARG A 378 35.09 26.82 12.84
N ARG A 379 34.61 27.59 11.86
CA ARG A 379 34.51 29.07 11.97
C ARG A 379 33.64 29.50 13.15
N SER A 380 32.48 28.85 13.34
CA SER A 380 31.58 29.15 14.46
C SER A 380 32.25 28.89 15.82
N ARG A 381 32.96 27.77 15.98
CA ARG A 381 33.74 27.49 17.21
C ARG A 381 34.85 28.51 17.43
N MET A 382 35.58 28.88 16.38
CA MET A 382 36.66 29.88 16.46
C MET A 382 36.13 31.25 16.87
N LEU A 383 35.03 31.72 16.27
CA LEU A 383 34.38 32.97 16.65
C LEU A 383 33.84 32.94 18.09
N LYS A 384 33.29 31.81 18.54
CA LYS A 384 32.82 31.63 19.92
C LYS A 384 33.98 31.68 20.92
N LYS A 385 35.13 31.09 20.58
CA LYS A 385 36.36 31.14 21.40
C LYS A 385 36.92 32.57 21.47
N ASN A 386 36.98 33.29 20.36
CA ASN A 386 37.47 34.67 20.33
C ASN A 386 36.55 35.64 21.09
N ARG A 387 35.23 35.41 21.08
CA ARG A 387 34.28 36.19 21.91
C ARG A 387 34.42 35.95 23.42
N GLY A 388 34.97 34.82 23.84
CA GLY A 388 35.21 34.50 25.25
C GLY A 388 36.58 34.93 25.79
N ILE A 389 37.42 35.60 24.98
CA ILE A 389 38.77 36.05 25.36
C ILE A 389 38.79 37.58 25.66
N ASN A 390 37.70 38.30 25.36
CA ASN A 390 37.56 39.76 25.61
C ASN A 390 36.69 40.10 26.85
N THR A 391 36.73 39.26 27.87
CA THR A 391 36.22 39.54 29.23
C THR A 391 37.28 39.09 30.21
#